data_AF-A0A2T9IA88-F1
#
_entry.id   AF-A0A2T9IA88-F1
#
_cell.length_a   1.000
_cell.length_b   1.000
_cell.length_c   1.000
_cell.angle_alpha   90.00
_cell.angle_beta   90.00
_cell.angle_gamma   90.00
#
_symmetry.space_group_name_H-M   'P 1'
#
loop_
_entity.id
_entity.type
_entity.pdbx_description
1 polymer ?
#
loop_
_entity_poly.entity_id
_entity_poly.type
_entity_poly.pdbx_seq_one_letter_code
_entity_poly.pdbx_strand_id
1 'polypeptide(L)'
;MSNSWRVKTEGDYISPPSHIMDTPLLGYEYVMLQRLLAHSLNLPLPESGQCNIYCGVLVSDGSNIFQVFEYQYLEQRIFQQLQLIPVDKASLCHDEINKIQFDRTKKDYFPVYHFPGDACFVVKM
;
A
#
# COMPACT_ATOMS: atom_id res chain seq x y z
N MET A 1 -22.28 -26.10 -39.47
CA MET A 1 -21.83 -26.66 -38.17
C MET A 1 -20.79 -25.71 -37.59
N SER A 2 -21.01 -25.21 -36.38
CA SER A 2 -20.18 -24.18 -35.74
C SER A 2 -19.02 -24.83 -34.99
N ASN A 3 -17.78 -24.45 -35.30
CA ASN A 3 -16.58 -24.93 -34.60
C ASN A 3 -16.38 -24.12 -33.32
N SER A 4 -16.59 -24.77 -32.16
CA SER A 4 -16.25 -24.22 -30.85
C SER A 4 -14.78 -24.52 -30.54
N TRP A 5 -13.94 -23.49 -30.51
CA TRP A 5 -12.57 -23.60 -30.00
C TRP A 5 -12.63 -23.59 -28.46
N ARG A 6 -12.38 -24.75 -27.83
CA ARG A 6 -12.17 -24.83 -26.37
C ARG A 6 -10.68 -24.73 -26.08
N VAL A 7 -10.30 -23.75 -25.26
CA VAL A 7 -8.94 -23.61 -24.73
C VAL A 7 -8.67 -24.84 -23.84
N LYS A 8 -7.64 -25.61 -24.18
CA LYS A 8 -7.22 -26.79 -23.42
C LYS A 8 -6.00 -26.39 -22.57
N THR A 9 -6.15 -26.39 -21.24
CA THR A 9 -5.05 -26.07 -20.30
C THR A 9 -4.31 -27.31 -19.81
N GLU A 10 -4.46 -28.44 -20.50
CA GLU A 10 -3.72 -29.67 -20.21
C GLU A 10 -2.37 -29.64 -20.95
N GLY A 11 -1.35 -29.11 -20.28
CA GLY A 11 0.06 -29.15 -20.70
C GLY A 11 0.96 -29.61 -19.56
N ASP A 12 2.25 -29.80 -19.84
CA ASP A 12 3.22 -30.26 -18.84
C ASP A 12 3.27 -29.31 -17.63
N TYR A 13 3.11 -29.87 -16.43
CA TYR A 13 3.18 -29.11 -15.19
C TYR A 13 4.62 -28.63 -14.95
N ILE A 14 4.85 -27.34 -15.16
CA ILE A 14 6.12 -26.69 -14.83
C ILE A 14 6.12 -26.43 -13.32
N SER A 15 7.00 -27.11 -12.59
CA SER A 15 7.28 -26.76 -11.20
C SER A 15 8.27 -25.61 -11.17
N PRO A 16 7.87 -24.41 -10.71
CA PRO A 16 8.79 -23.28 -10.65
C PRO A 16 9.91 -23.59 -9.64
N PRO A 17 11.16 -23.17 -9.92
CA PRO A 17 12.27 -23.35 -8.98
C PRO A 17 12.13 -22.49 -7.71
N SER A 18 11.21 -21.51 -7.73
CA SER A 18 10.92 -20.61 -6.62
C SER A 18 9.44 -20.63 -6.26
N HIS A 19 9.13 -20.34 -5.01
CA HIS A 19 7.75 -20.20 -4.55
C HIS A 19 7.02 -19.11 -5.35
N ILE A 20 5.87 -19.45 -5.93
CA ILE A 20 4.98 -18.47 -6.55
C ILE A 20 4.13 -17.89 -5.43
N MET A 21 4.22 -16.57 -5.24
CA MET A 21 3.26 -15.87 -4.38
C MET A 21 1.89 -15.85 -5.07
N ASP A 22 0.96 -16.67 -4.57
CA ASP A 22 -0.44 -16.71 -4.99
C ASP A 22 -1.31 -15.79 -4.13
N THR A 23 -0.77 -14.63 -3.76
CA THR A 23 -1.47 -13.61 -2.98
C THR A 23 -1.82 -12.46 -3.90
N PRO A 24 -3.11 -12.05 -4.00
CA PRO A 24 -3.48 -10.85 -4.73
C PRO A 24 -2.79 -9.65 -4.09
N LEU A 25 -1.84 -9.04 -4.80
CA LEU A 25 -1.17 -7.82 -4.34
C LEU A 25 -2.13 -6.64 -4.44
N LEU A 26 -2.19 -5.84 -3.39
CA LEU A 26 -3.08 -4.68 -3.29
C LEU A 26 -2.27 -3.42 -2.98
N GLY A 27 -2.69 -2.29 -3.56
CA GLY A 27 -2.11 -0.99 -3.23
C GLY A 27 -0.65 -0.83 -3.64
N TYR A 28 0.15 -0.31 -2.71
CA TYR A 28 1.55 0.05 -2.96
C TYR A 28 2.43 -1.13 -3.39
N GLU A 29 2.22 -2.32 -2.81
CA GLU A 29 3.00 -3.52 -3.13
C GLU A 29 2.82 -3.92 -4.61
N TYR A 30 1.59 -3.87 -5.09
CA TYR A 30 1.26 -4.11 -6.49
C TYR A 30 1.94 -3.09 -7.42
N VAL A 31 1.90 -1.79 -7.08
CA VAL A 31 2.58 -0.74 -7.87
C VAL A 31 4.08 -0.95 -7.90
N MET A 32 4.69 -1.26 -6.75
CA MET A 32 6.14 -1.50 -6.68
C MET A 32 6.53 -2.69 -7.54
N LEU A 33 5.79 -3.79 -7.46
CA LEU A 33 6.09 -4.97 -8.26
C LEU A 33 5.93 -4.68 -9.76
N GLN A 34 4.88 -3.96 -10.17
CA GLN A 34 4.72 -3.53 -11.57
C GLN A 34 5.87 -2.64 -12.04
N ARG A 35 6.36 -1.71 -11.20
CA ARG A 35 7.51 -0.85 -11.53
C ARG A 35 8.80 -1.66 -11.66
N LEU A 36 9.05 -2.60 -10.75
CA LEU A 36 10.21 -3.49 -10.81
C LEU A 36 10.15 -4.37 -12.05
N LEU A 37 8.98 -4.91 -12.37
CA LEU A 37 8.75 -5.70 -13.57
C LEU A 37 9.00 -4.87 -14.84
N ALA A 38 8.40 -3.68 -14.93
CA ALA A 38 8.58 -2.77 -16.05
C ALA A 38 10.06 -2.44 -16.27
N HIS A 39 10.79 -2.17 -15.18
CA HIS A 39 12.23 -1.95 -15.24
C HIS A 39 12.99 -3.19 -15.74
N SER A 40 12.68 -4.38 -15.23
CA SER A 40 13.34 -5.63 -15.64
C SER A 40 13.12 -5.97 -17.12
N LEU A 41 11.99 -5.53 -17.69
CA LEU A 41 11.58 -5.80 -19.06
C LEU A 41 11.83 -4.62 -20.01
N ASN A 42 12.44 -3.52 -19.55
CA ASN A 42 12.61 -2.27 -20.30
C ASN A 42 11.28 -1.71 -20.87
N LEU A 43 10.19 -1.83 -20.10
CA LEU A 43 8.88 -1.27 -20.43
C LEU A 43 8.70 0.11 -19.78
N PRO A 44 7.80 0.96 -20.32
CA PRO A 44 7.43 2.20 -19.64
C PRO A 44 6.82 1.92 -18.26
N LEU A 45 7.05 2.84 -17.33
CA LEU A 45 6.48 2.74 -15.98
C LEU A 45 4.95 2.80 -16.03
N PRO A 46 4.25 2.06 -15.17
CA PRO A 46 2.79 2.11 -15.09
C PRO A 46 2.30 3.52 -14.69
N GLU A 47 1.17 3.95 -15.24
CA GLU A 47 0.56 5.25 -14.92
C GLU A 47 0.29 5.37 -13.41
N SER A 48 0.88 6.39 -12.79
CA SER A 48 0.71 6.66 -11.36
C SER A 48 -0.68 7.22 -11.06
N GLY A 49 -1.42 6.56 -10.15
CA GLY A 49 -2.66 7.11 -9.59
C GLY A 49 -3.75 6.07 -9.34
N GLN A 50 -3.85 5.03 -10.16
CA GLN A 50 -4.93 4.02 -10.05
C GLN A 50 -4.79 3.09 -8.83
N CYS A 51 -3.58 3.00 -8.26
CA CYS A 51 -3.26 2.03 -7.21
C CYS A 51 -2.76 2.67 -5.90
N ASN A 52 -2.86 4.00 -5.76
CA ASN A 52 -2.49 4.73 -4.53
C ASN A 52 -3.57 4.66 -3.43
N ILE A 53 -4.59 3.82 -3.61
CA ILE A 53 -5.79 3.82 -2.75
C ILE A 53 -5.51 3.11 -1.42
N TYR A 54 -4.62 2.12 -1.42
CA TYR A 54 -4.31 1.31 -0.25
C TYR A 54 -2.89 1.56 0.24
N CYS A 55 -2.78 2.35 1.31
CA CYS A 55 -1.54 2.65 2.00
C CYS A 55 -1.74 2.37 3.49
N GLY A 56 -1.00 1.45 4.08
CA GLY A 56 -1.14 1.08 5.49
C GLY A 56 -1.91 -0.24 5.69
N VAL A 57 -2.55 -0.39 6.85
CA VAL A 57 -3.21 -1.64 7.24
C VAL A 57 -4.55 -1.79 6.54
N LEU A 58 -4.72 -2.97 5.92
CA LEU A 58 -5.99 -3.43 5.36
C LEU A 58 -6.62 -4.50 6.25
N VAL A 59 -7.95 -4.45 6.37
CA VAL A 59 -8.78 -5.44 7.05
C VAL A 59 -9.84 -5.91 6.07
N SER A 60 -10.10 -7.21 6.02
CA SER A 60 -11.15 -7.79 5.18
C SER A 60 -12.14 -8.59 6.01
N ASP A 61 -13.43 -8.47 5.65
CA ASP A 61 -14.52 -9.31 6.16
C ASP A 61 -14.85 -10.49 5.19
N GLY A 62 -13.99 -10.73 4.19
CA GLY A 62 -14.17 -11.72 3.14
C GLY A 62 -14.97 -11.23 1.92
N SER A 63 -15.80 -10.19 2.07
CA SER A 63 -16.57 -9.60 0.96
C SER A 63 -16.03 -8.22 0.55
N ASN A 64 -15.49 -7.48 1.51
CA ASN A 64 -15.01 -6.13 1.37
C ASN A 64 -13.59 -5.99 1.92
N ILE A 65 -12.91 -4.96 1.47
CA ILE A 65 -11.60 -4.55 1.97
C ILE A 65 -11.74 -3.13 2.52
N PHE A 66 -11.33 -2.96 3.77
CA PHE A 66 -11.32 -1.69 4.47
C PHE A 66 -9.88 -1.30 4.78
N GLN A 67 -9.59 0.00 4.81
CA GLN A 67 -8.32 0.52 5.31
C GLN A 67 -8.52 1.15 6.68
N VAL A 68 -7.59 0.87 7.60
CA VAL A 68 -7.62 1.42 8.96
C VAL A 68 -7.03 2.83 8.95
N PHE A 69 -7.80 3.78 9.49
CA PHE A 69 -7.37 5.15 9.67
C PHE A 69 -7.39 5.54 11.14
N GLU A 70 -6.42 6.36 11.54
CA GLU A 70 -6.43 7.11 12.78
C GLU A 70 -7.02 8.51 12.55
N TYR A 71 -7.87 8.96 13.47
CA TYR A 71 -8.41 10.31 13.44
C TYR A 71 -7.65 11.18 14.43
N GLN A 72 -6.82 12.09 13.92
CA GLN A 72 -5.99 12.96 14.76
C GLN A 72 -5.73 14.33 14.12
N TYR A 73 -5.06 15.22 14.86
CA TYR A 73 -4.66 16.53 14.35
C TYR A 73 -3.49 16.39 13.38
N LEU A 74 -3.51 17.15 12.30
CA LEU A 74 -2.45 17.15 11.29
C LEU A 74 -1.08 17.49 11.89
N GLU A 75 -1.01 18.45 12.81
CA GLU A 75 0.24 18.82 13.49
C GLU A 75 0.81 17.65 14.33
N GLN A 76 -0.05 16.92 15.05
CA GLN A 76 0.36 15.75 15.82
C GLN A 76 0.88 14.64 14.90
N ARG A 77 0.19 14.39 13.79
CA ARG A 77 0.61 13.41 12.78
C ARG A 77 2.00 13.75 12.22
N ILE A 78 2.21 15.01 11.83
CA ILE A 78 3.50 15.48 11.31
C ILE A 78 4.60 15.23 12.34
N PHE A 79 4.38 15.62 13.60
CA PHE A 79 5.36 15.43 14.66
C PHE A 79 5.72 13.95 14.86
N GLN A 80 4.73 13.06 14.91
CA GLN A 80 4.96 11.61 15.01
C GLN A 80 5.76 11.06 13.82
N GLN A 81 5.45 11.50 12.59
CA GLN A 81 6.17 11.05 11.40
C GLN A 81 7.62 11.54 11.37
N LEU A 82 7.88 12.77 11.82
CA LEU A 82 9.24 13.29 11.92
C LEU A 82 10.10 12.49 12.91
N GLN A 83 9.52 11.91 13.97
CA GLN A 83 10.25 11.04 14.90
C GLN A 83 10.71 9.71 14.29
N LEU A 84 10.06 9.26 13.21
CA LEU A 84 10.43 8.03 12.50
C LEU A 84 11.55 8.26 11.47
N ILE A 85 11.87 9.51 11.15
CA ILE A 85 12.88 9.88 10.16
C ILE A 85 14.22 10.09 10.89
N PRO A 86 15.35 9.58 10.33
CA PRO A 86 16.68 9.90 10.82
C PRO A 86 16.93 11.42 10.95
N VAL A 87 17.61 11.84 12.03
CA VAL A 87 17.74 13.25 12.44
C VAL A 87 18.33 14.15 11.34
N ASP A 88 19.27 13.61 10.56
CA ASP A 88 19.92 14.29 9.43
C ASP A 88 18.94 14.64 8.30
N LYS A 89 17.90 13.84 8.11
CA LYS A 89 16.84 14.06 7.12
C LYS A 89 15.64 14.81 7.69
N ALA A 90 15.37 14.66 8.99
CA ALA A 90 14.24 15.30 9.65
C ALA A 90 14.36 16.84 9.65
N SER A 91 15.57 17.38 9.78
CA SER A 91 15.82 18.84 9.71
C SER A 91 15.43 19.44 8.36
N LEU A 92 15.83 18.79 7.26
CA LEU A 92 15.45 19.18 5.91
C LEU A 92 13.93 19.17 5.72
N CYS A 93 13.24 18.15 6.26
CA CYS A 93 11.78 18.11 6.23
C CYS A 93 11.14 19.24 7.04
N HIS A 94 11.72 19.61 8.19
CA HIS A 94 11.16 20.65 9.05
C HIS A 94 11.13 22.02 8.37
N ASP A 95 12.21 22.38 7.66
CA ASP A 95 12.29 23.63 6.90
C ASP A 95 11.27 23.69 5.77
N GLU A 96 11.03 22.58 5.07
CA GLU A 96 10.02 22.50 4.01
C GLU A 96 8.59 22.58 4.58
N ILE A 97 8.31 21.88 5.68
CA ILE A 97 6.99 21.89 6.33
C ILE A 97 6.63 23.30 6.80
N ASN A 98 7.60 24.06 7.33
CA ASN A 98 7.37 25.43 7.78
C ASN A 98 7.06 26.41 6.64
N LYS A 99 7.45 26.09 5.39
CA LYS A 99 7.07 26.88 4.20
C LYS A 99 5.66 26.59 3.72
N ILE A 100 5.11 25.42 4.06
CA ILE A 100 3.76 25.02 3.64
C ILE A 100 2.74 25.63 4.61
N GLN A 101 1.83 26.42 4.07
CA GLN A 101 0.72 26.97 4.84
C GLN A 101 -0.42 25.93 4.89
N PHE A 102 -0.61 25.30 6.04
CA PHE A 102 -1.73 24.40 6.29
C PHE A 102 -2.35 24.69 7.66
N ASP A 103 -3.64 24.35 7.80
CA ASP A 103 -4.34 24.46 9.06
C ASP A 103 -3.84 23.36 10.02
N ARG A 104 -3.01 23.77 10.98
CA ARG A 104 -2.44 22.90 12.02
C ARG A 104 -3.51 22.31 12.95
N THR A 105 -4.64 23.00 13.08
CA THR A 105 -5.76 22.58 13.92
C THR A 105 -6.74 21.64 13.20
N LYS A 106 -6.54 21.44 11.89
CA LYS A 106 -7.35 20.51 11.10
C LYS A 106 -7.17 19.09 11.62
N LYS A 107 -8.30 18.43 11.86
CA LYS A 107 -8.35 16.98 12.05
C LYS A 107 -8.62 16.31 10.72
N ASP A 108 -7.97 15.18 10.50
CA ASP A 108 -8.17 14.37 9.30
C ASP A 108 -7.99 12.88 9.62
N TYR A 109 -8.28 12.04 8.64
CA TYR A 109 -8.07 10.60 8.70
C TYR A 109 -6.72 10.26 8.05
N PHE A 110 -5.83 9.65 8.83
CA PHE A 110 -4.50 9.25 8.36
C PHE A 110 -4.37 7.73 8.37
N PRO A 111 -3.74 7.10 7.37
CA PRO A 111 -3.61 5.66 7.37
C PRO A 111 -2.70 5.17 8.51
N VAL A 112 -3.09 4.04 9.11
CA VAL A 112 -2.27 3.35 10.11
C VAL A 112 -1.29 2.42 9.41
N TYR A 113 -0.01 2.50 9.77
CA TYR A 113 1.05 1.65 9.19
C TYR A 113 1.62 0.64 10.19
N HIS A 114 1.56 0.96 11.48
CA HIS A 114 2.08 0.13 12.55
C HIS A 114 1.04 0.06 13.66
N PHE A 115 0.77 -1.15 14.12
CA PHE A 115 0.01 -1.33 15.35
C PHE A 115 0.94 -1.26 16.57
N PRO A 116 0.45 -0.78 17.71
CA PRO A 116 1.15 -0.98 18.97
C PRO A 116 1.27 -2.49 19.24
N GLY A 117 2.32 -2.89 19.96
CA GLY A 117 2.67 -4.31 20.13
C GLY A 117 1.61 -5.14 20.87
N ASP A 118 0.67 -4.49 21.53
CA ASP A 118 -0.46 -5.07 22.26
C ASP A 118 -1.80 -4.96 21.51
N ALA A 119 -1.79 -4.54 20.25
CA ALA A 119 -3.02 -4.46 19.46
C ALA A 119 -3.65 -5.85 19.28
N CYS A 120 -4.96 -5.93 19.54
CA CYS A 120 -5.77 -7.11 19.29
C CYS A 120 -7.01 -6.75 18.46
N PHE A 121 -7.38 -7.63 17.54
CA PHE A 121 -8.60 -7.49 16.76
C PHE A 121 -9.71 -8.30 17.46
N VAL A 122 -10.76 -7.61 17.88
CA VAL A 122 -11.96 -8.26 18.38
C VAL A 122 -12.93 -8.43 17.22
N VAL A 123 -12.98 -9.64 16.66
CA VAL A 123 -13.97 -10.00 15.65
C VAL A 123 -15.28 -10.29 16.39
N LYS A 124 -16.26 -9.39 16.23
CA LYS A 124 -17.60 -9.60 16.79
C LYS A 124 -18.42 -10.36 15.75
N MET A 125 -18.78 -11.60 16.09
CA MET A 125 -19.72 -12.42 15.32
C MET A 125 -21.16 -11.98 15.58
#